data_AF-A0A3E4YM01-F1
#
_entry.id   AF-A0A3E4YM01-F1
#
_cell.length_a   1.000
_cell.length_b   1.000
_cell.length_c   1.000
_cell.angle_alpha   90.00
_cell.angle_beta   90.00
_cell.angle_gamma   90.00
#
_symmetry.space_group_name_H-M   'P 1'
#
loop_
_entity.id
_entity.type
_entity.pdbx_description
1 polymer ?
#
loop_
_entity_poly.entity_id
_entity_poly.type
_entity_poly.pdbx_seq_one_letter_code
_entity_poly.pdbx_strand_id
1 'polypeptide(L)'
;MILCLKNISHHMKLFLKKIGISINKEMLTVLELIKLFRKEKYKMKNYTVIHYIQNQLKGFNRKFIDCVIRCFNLIEKYQEPNGCLSDSVALFICAKEYGYMPKLCYGLCSVDGIEFYHAWLEIDTTIIDLAIYGNINYRVSPLIQKQKLDTPYIGTYENSNERNIHYGRFQFDEDWSLALIAQKEGLSFIDYMNGLPNNAMWKLVCILLDKTPTYDFVNHLKTLVTNDKIERKLIV
;
A
#
# COMPACT_ATOMS: atom_id res chain seq x y z
N MET A 1 -25.20 -6.13 22.54
CA MET A 1 -25.72 -5.81 21.19
C MET A 1 -25.49 -7.03 20.30
N ILE A 2 -26.54 -7.80 20.02
CA ILE A 2 -26.48 -9.01 19.19
C ILE A 2 -26.49 -8.55 17.73
N LEU A 3 -25.38 -8.70 17.01
CA LEU A 3 -25.31 -8.43 15.58
C LEU A 3 -25.90 -9.62 14.82
N CYS A 4 -27.05 -9.42 14.19
CA CYS A 4 -27.65 -10.41 13.29
C CYS A 4 -26.79 -10.53 12.03
N LEU A 5 -26.07 -11.65 11.89
CA LEU A 5 -25.07 -11.93 10.85
C LEU A 5 -25.64 -12.10 9.43
N LYS A 6 -26.92 -11.76 9.19
CA LYS A 6 -27.59 -12.00 7.90
C LYS A 6 -27.10 -11.10 6.76
N ASN A 7 -26.44 -9.97 7.06
CA ASN A 7 -25.97 -8.99 6.06
C ASN A 7 -24.45 -8.89 5.95
N ILE A 8 -23.72 -9.96 6.25
CA ILE A 8 -22.27 -9.98 6.06
C ILE A 8 -21.94 -10.30 4.61
N SER A 9 -21.18 -9.39 3.96
CA SER A 9 -20.74 -9.53 2.57
C SER A 9 -19.94 -10.81 2.35
N HIS A 10 -19.95 -11.32 1.12
CA HIS A 10 -19.25 -12.55 0.74
C HIS A 10 -17.75 -12.49 1.09
N HIS A 11 -17.12 -11.32 0.93
CA HIS A 11 -15.73 -11.09 1.32
C HIS A 11 -15.46 -11.26 2.81
N MET A 12 -16.38 -10.81 3.66
CA MET A 12 -16.24 -10.93 5.11
C MET A 12 -16.48 -12.37 5.57
N LYS A 13 -17.33 -13.15 4.87
CA LYS A 13 -17.46 -14.61 5.12
C LYS A 13 -16.17 -15.37 4.75
N LEU A 14 -15.52 -14.98 3.66
CA LEU A 14 -14.23 -15.56 3.25
C LEU A 14 -13.10 -15.20 4.22
N PHE A 15 -13.07 -13.96 4.70
CA PHE A 15 -12.14 -13.50 5.74
C PHE A 15 -12.28 -14.31 7.03
N LEU A 16 -13.52 -14.50 7.53
CA LEU A 16 -13.81 -15.30 8.72
C LEU A 16 -13.43 -16.78 8.58
N LYS A 17 -13.67 -17.36 7.39
CA LYS A 17 -13.27 -18.73 7.08
C LYS A 17 -11.75 -18.90 7.04
N LYS A 18 -11.02 -17.89 6.54
CA LYS A 18 -9.55 -17.89 6.43
C LYS A 18 -8.85 -17.82 7.80
N ILE A 19 -9.52 -17.28 8.81
CA ILE A 19 -9.03 -17.24 10.21
C ILE A 19 -9.57 -18.38 11.09
N GLY A 20 -10.11 -19.45 10.49
CA GLY A 20 -10.52 -20.67 11.19
C GLY A 20 -11.86 -20.59 11.92
N ILE A 21 -12.66 -19.54 11.68
CA ILE A 21 -13.99 -19.40 12.28
C ILE A 21 -15.02 -20.00 11.33
N SER A 22 -15.46 -21.22 11.62
CA SER A 22 -16.67 -21.78 11.01
C SER A 22 -17.88 -21.08 11.62
N ILE A 23 -18.68 -20.40 10.79
CA ILE A 23 -19.96 -19.84 11.23
C ILE A 23 -20.96 -21.00 11.34
N ASN A 24 -20.80 -21.81 12.39
CA ASN A 24 -21.86 -22.67 12.89
C ASN A 24 -22.58 -21.94 14.03
N LYS A 25 -23.87 -22.28 14.19
CA LYS A 25 -24.96 -21.58 14.90
C LYS A 25 -24.72 -21.07 16.34
N GLU A 26 -23.54 -21.22 16.92
CA GLU A 26 -23.25 -20.75 18.27
C GLU A 26 -22.59 -19.37 18.23
N MET A 27 -23.31 -18.39 18.75
CA MET A 27 -22.90 -17.00 18.85
C MET A 27 -21.60 -16.85 19.64
N LEU A 28 -20.49 -16.59 18.96
CA LEU A 28 -19.32 -15.98 19.59
C LEU A 28 -19.72 -14.61 20.15
N THR A 29 -19.52 -14.41 21.44
CA THR A 29 -19.80 -13.13 22.10
C THR A 29 -18.83 -12.07 21.58
N VAL A 30 -19.25 -10.80 21.59
CA VAL A 30 -18.40 -9.65 21.23
C VAL A 30 -17.09 -9.66 22.04
N LEU A 31 -17.11 -10.17 23.27
CA LEU A 31 -15.93 -10.33 24.13
C LEU A 31 -14.94 -11.38 23.63
N GLU A 32 -15.41 -12.47 23.03
CA GLU A 32 -14.55 -13.52 22.44
C GLU A 32 -13.95 -13.07 21.12
N LEU A 33 -14.71 -12.34 20.29
CA LEU A 33 -14.19 -11.63 19.13
C LEU A 33 -13.11 -10.63 19.56
N ILE A 34 -13.35 -9.83 20.59
CA ILE A 34 -12.34 -8.89 21.12
C ILE A 34 -11.10 -9.62 21.66
N LYS A 35 -11.24 -10.80 22.28
CA LYS A 35 -10.10 -11.63 22.73
C LYS A 35 -9.30 -12.20 21.54
N LEU A 36 -9.98 -12.64 20.47
CA LEU A 36 -9.35 -13.10 19.23
C LEU A 36 -8.60 -11.95 18.51
N PHE A 37 -9.24 -10.78 18.37
CA PHE A 37 -8.59 -9.58 17.84
C PHE A 37 -7.45 -9.06 18.73
N ARG A 38 -7.53 -9.26 20.06
CA ARG A 38 -6.42 -8.96 20.99
C ARG A 38 -5.28 -9.97 20.88
N LYS A 39 -5.53 -11.23 20.55
CA LYS A 39 -4.49 -12.23 20.27
C LYS A 39 -3.77 -11.96 18.94
N GLU A 40 -4.46 -11.48 17.91
CA GLU A 40 -3.82 -11.02 16.65
C GLU A 40 -2.98 -9.73 16.80
N LYS A 41 -3.12 -9.03 17.93
CA LYS A 41 -2.39 -7.77 18.21
C LYS A 41 -0.88 -7.97 18.41
N TYR A 42 -0.40 -9.23 18.50
CA TYR A 42 1.01 -9.60 18.64
C TYR A 42 1.54 -10.39 17.44
N LYS A 43 1.22 -9.96 16.20
CA LYS A 43 2.12 -10.30 15.09
C LYS A 43 3.44 -9.55 15.36
N MET A 44 4.53 -10.28 15.64
CA MET A 44 5.85 -9.66 15.77
C MET A 44 6.10 -8.80 14.54
N LYS A 45 6.51 -7.55 14.74
CA LYS A 45 6.98 -6.70 13.65
C LYS A 45 8.14 -7.40 12.95
N ASN A 46 8.18 -7.38 11.63
CA ASN A 46 9.35 -7.86 10.89
C ASN A 46 10.51 -6.86 11.03
N TYR A 47 11.27 -7.00 12.13
CA TYR A 47 12.40 -6.12 12.44
C TYR A 47 13.49 -6.16 11.37
N THR A 48 13.68 -7.30 10.69
CA THR A 48 14.60 -7.41 9.56
C THR A 48 14.23 -6.42 8.45
N VAL A 49 12.96 -6.41 8.04
CA VAL A 49 12.48 -5.45 7.03
C VAL A 49 12.50 -4.01 7.54
N ILE A 50 12.16 -3.78 8.81
CA ILE A 50 12.23 -2.44 9.40
C ILE A 50 13.66 -1.89 9.35
N HIS A 51 14.66 -2.68 9.74
CA HIS A 51 16.06 -2.27 9.69
C HIS A 51 16.53 -2.07 8.25
N TYR A 52 16.08 -2.91 7.32
CA TYR A 52 16.32 -2.70 5.90
C TYR A 52 15.77 -1.34 5.42
N ILE A 53 14.51 -1.01 5.72
CA ILE A 53 13.89 0.27 5.34
C ILE A 53 14.69 1.44 5.93
N GLN A 54 15.05 1.37 7.22
CA GLN A 54 15.85 2.40 7.89
C GLN A 54 17.22 2.60 7.24
N ASN A 55 17.87 1.52 6.83
CA ASN A 55 19.18 1.59 6.18
C ASN A 55 19.09 2.17 4.77
N GLN A 56 18.13 1.73 3.95
CA GLN A 56 17.96 2.24 2.59
C GLN A 56 17.57 3.72 2.57
N LEU A 57 16.80 4.17 3.56
CA LEU A 57 16.34 5.55 3.66
C LEU A 57 17.15 6.41 4.63
N LYS A 58 18.38 6.02 5.02
CA LYS A 58 19.17 6.72 6.04
C LYS A 58 19.41 8.22 5.80
N GLY A 59 19.34 8.67 4.54
CA GLY A 59 19.47 10.08 4.14
C GLY A 59 18.18 10.89 4.21
N PHE A 60 17.04 10.24 4.47
CA PHE A 60 15.74 10.88 4.55
C PHE A 60 15.41 11.34 5.98
N ASN A 61 14.58 12.37 6.09
CA ASN A 61 13.91 12.80 7.32
C ASN A 61 13.36 11.59 8.09
N ARG A 62 13.77 11.47 9.36
CA ARG A 62 13.41 10.35 10.22
C ARG A 62 11.90 10.12 10.33
N LYS A 63 11.11 11.19 10.40
CA LYS A 63 9.65 11.08 10.53
C LYS A 63 8.99 10.54 9.26
N PHE A 64 9.57 10.84 8.08
CA PHE A 64 9.15 10.22 6.83
C PHE A 64 9.50 8.73 6.78
N ILE A 65 10.69 8.34 7.24
CA ILE A 65 11.05 6.92 7.37
C ILE A 65 10.03 6.18 8.27
N ASP A 66 9.60 6.81 9.36
CA ASP A 66 8.56 6.24 10.23
C ASP A 66 7.22 6.07 9.50
N CYS A 67 6.87 6.95 8.56
CA CYS A 67 5.69 6.78 7.68
C CYS A 67 5.81 5.54 6.79
N VAL A 68 6.97 5.37 6.14
CA VAL A 68 7.28 4.21 5.30
C VAL A 68 7.19 2.92 6.12
N ILE A 69 7.76 2.89 7.33
CA ILE A 69 7.67 1.75 8.25
C ILE A 69 6.22 1.48 8.68
N ARG A 70 5.43 2.52 9.01
CA ARG A 70 4.02 2.35 9.35
C ARG A 70 3.23 1.77 8.17
N CYS A 71 3.50 2.21 6.94
CA CYS A 71 2.88 1.67 5.74
C CYS A 71 3.22 0.18 5.57
N PHE A 72 4.51 -0.18 5.64
CA PHE A 72 4.92 -1.58 5.56
C PHE A 72 4.27 -2.46 6.65
N ASN A 73 4.22 -1.98 7.90
CA ASN A 73 3.58 -2.71 8.98
C ASN A 73 2.08 -2.96 8.71
N LEU A 74 1.39 -2.06 8.02
CA LEU A 74 -0.01 -2.28 7.62
C LEU A 74 -0.10 -3.37 6.54
N ILE A 75 0.76 -3.32 5.51
CA ILE A 75 0.83 -4.35 4.47
C ILE A 75 1.07 -5.72 5.09
N GLU A 76 2.06 -5.85 6.00
CA GLU A 76 2.39 -7.11 6.66
C GLU A 76 1.26 -7.61 7.59
N LYS A 77 0.67 -6.69 8.36
CA LYS A 77 -0.40 -7.00 9.31
C LYS A 77 -1.61 -7.56 8.58
N TYR A 78 -2.05 -6.88 7.52
CA TYR A 78 -3.26 -7.24 6.78
C TYR A 78 -3.01 -8.21 5.62
N GLN A 79 -1.73 -8.54 5.35
CA GLN A 79 -1.33 -9.35 4.20
C GLN A 79 -1.91 -8.80 2.90
N GLU A 80 -1.82 -7.48 2.72
CA GLU A 80 -2.46 -6.77 1.61
C GLU A 80 -1.73 -7.05 0.28
N PRO A 81 -2.37 -7.69 -0.72
CA PRO A 81 -1.71 -8.01 -1.97
C PRO A 81 -1.83 -6.91 -3.04
N ASN A 82 -2.78 -5.97 -2.91
CA ASN A 82 -3.20 -5.11 -4.02
C ASN A 82 -3.25 -3.61 -3.64
N GLY A 83 -2.27 -3.15 -2.85
CA GLY A 83 -2.19 -1.77 -2.36
C GLY A 83 -1.37 -0.79 -3.22
N CYS A 84 -0.80 -1.20 -4.36
CA CYS A 84 0.27 -0.46 -5.03
C CYS A 84 -0.02 1.02 -5.32
N LEU A 85 -1.18 1.33 -5.90
CA LEU A 85 -1.56 2.71 -6.17
C LEU A 85 -1.91 3.47 -4.88
N SER A 86 -2.69 2.87 -3.98
CA SER A 86 -3.14 3.53 -2.75
C SER A 86 -1.98 3.82 -1.79
N ASP A 87 -1.06 2.87 -1.62
CA ASP A 87 0.09 3.00 -0.75
C ASP A 87 1.06 4.06 -1.31
N SER A 88 1.30 4.04 -2.62
CA SER A 88 2.16 5.02 -3.29
C SER A 88 1.59 6.43 -3.22
N VAL A 89 0.28 6.61 -3.44
CA VAL A 89 -0.39 7.92 -3.30
C VAL A 89 -0.37 8.39 -1.83
N ALA A 90 -0.61 7.50 -0.88
CA ALA A 90 -0.57 7.87 0.54
C ALA A 90 0.83 8.30 0.98
N LEU A 91 1.88 7.57 0.56
CA LEU A 91 3.27 7.92 0.82
C LEU A 91 3.72 9.16 0.05
N PHE A 92 3.18 9.42 -1.15
CA PHE A 92 3.41 10.67 -1.88
C PHE A 92 2.98 11.88 -1.05
N ILE A 93 1.78 11.85 -0.46
CA ILE A 93 1.29 12.94 0.39
C ILE A 93 2.14 13.05 1.66
N CYS A 94 2.54 11.92 2.27
CA CYS A 94 3.46 11.94 3.41
C CYS A 94 4.81 12.57 3.04
N ALA A 95 5.34 12.29 1.85
CA ALA A 95 6.59 12.86 1.39
C ALA A 95 6.49 14.37 1.16
N LYS A 96 5.39 14.85 0.56
CA LYS A 96 5.11 16.29 0.41
C LYS A 96 5.04 17.01 1.77
N GLU A 97 4.42 16.39 2.77
CA GLU A 97 4.35 16.93 4.15
C GLU A 97 5.74 17.15 4.77
N TYR A 98 6.72 16.33 4.39
CA TYR A 98 8.12 16.49 4.83
C TYR A 98 9.00 17.27 3.84
N GLY A 99 8.39 17.96 2.86
CA GLY A 99 9.08 18.88 1.95
C GLY A 99 9.78 18.23 0.75
N TYR A 100 9.53 16.95 0.49
CA TYR A 100 10.09 16.28 -0.71
C TYR A 100 9.31 16.65 -1.97
N MET A 101 9.94 16.38 -3.12
CA MET A 101 9.32 16.44 -4.45
C MET A 101 9.07 15.03 -4.98
N PRO A 102 8.10 14.29 -4.43
CA PRO A 102 7.83 12.93 -4.89
C PRO A 102 7.25 12.91 -6.30
N LYS A 103 7.43 11.78 -6.97
CA LYS A 103 6.76 11.40 -8.21
C LYS A 103 5.99 10.11 -7.97
N LEU A 104 4.74 10.09 -8.42
CA LEU A 104 3.99 8.85 -8.52
C LEU A 104 4.32 8.23 -9.87
N CYS A 105 4.82 7.01 -9.86
CA CYS A 105 5.16 6.27 -11.07
C CYS A 105 4.35 4.98 -11.15
N TYR A 106 4.10 4.55 -12.37
CA TYR A 106 3.38 3.31 -12.65
C TYR A 106 3.73 2.82 -14.05
N GLY A 107 3.50 1.53 -14.29
CA GLY A 107 3.79 0.88 -15.57
C GLY A 107 3.89 -0.62 -15.43
N LEU A 108 4.33 -1.27 -16.50
CA LEU A 108 4.60 -2.70 -16.52
C LEU A 108 5.82 -2.98 -15.65
N CYS A 109 5.61 -3.76 -14.59
CA CYS A 109 6.65 -4.23 -13.68
C CYS A 109 6.81 -5.72 -13.87
N SER A 110 8.02 -6.24 -13.69
CA SER A 110 8.24 -7.69 -13.66
C SER A 110 9.08 -8.10 -12.45
N VAL A 111 8.73 -9.22 -11.84
CA VAL A 111 9.53 -9.86 -10.78
C VAL A 111 9.80 -11.29 -11.21
N ASP A 112 11.08 -11.67 -11.33
CA ASP A 112 11.51 -13.00 -11.77
C ASP A 112 10.78 -13.44 -13.07
N GLY A 113 10.62 -12.51 -14.01
CA GLY A 113 9.97 -12.72 -15.31
C GLY A 113 8.43 -12.75 -15.30
N ILE A 114 7.77 -12.55 -14.16
CA ILE A 114 6.31 -12.42 -14.08
C ILE A 114 5.93 -10.94 -14.19
N GLU A 115 5.19 -10.60 -15.25
CA GLU A 115 4.77 -9.23 -15.53
C GLU A 115 3.41 -8.88 -14.92
N PHE A 116 3.28 -7.63 -14.46
CA PHE A 116 2.05 -7.05 -13.96
C PHE A 116 2.12 -5.53 -13.93
N TYR A 117 0.96 -4.87 -14.07
CA TYR A 117 0.87 -3.44 -13.86
C TYR A 117 1.00 -3.07 -12.39
N HIS A 118 1.91 -2.14 -12.10
CA HIS A 118 2.26 -1.75 -10.74
C HIS A 118 2.44 -0.24 -10.61
N ALA A 119 2.36 0.26 -9.37
CA ALA A 119 2.61 1.65 -9.03
C ALA A 119 3.57 1.73 -7.85
N TRP A 120 4.47 2.72 -7.89
CA TRP A 120 5.48 2.96 -6.87
C TRP A 120 5.69 4.47 -6.67
N LEU A 121 6.34 4.81 -5.55
CA LEU A 121 6.76 6.17 -5.26
C LEU A 121 8.21 6.36 -5.68
N GLU A 122 8.54 7.55 -6.16
CA GLU A 122 9.93 7.98 -6.32
C GLU A 122 10.19 9.30 -5.62
N ILE A 123 11.36 9.42 -5.02
CA ILE A 123 11.90 10.69 -4.54
C ILE A 123 13.35 10.76 -5.05
N ASP A 124 13.65 11.80 -5.83
CA ASP A 124 14.89 11.92 -6.60
C ASP A 124 15.13 10.72 -7.51
N THR A 125 16.16 9.91 -7.24
CA THR A 125 16.48 8.66 -7.95
C THR A 125 16.07 7.40 -7.16
N THR A 126 15.48 7.57 -5.97
CA THR A 126 15.13 6.46 -5.09
C THR A 126 13.68 6.02 -5.33
N ILE A 127 13.50 4.79 -5.80
CA ILE A 127 12.22 4.06 -5.75
C ILE A 127 11.93 3.68 -4.30
N ILE A 128 10.70 3.88 -3.86
CA ILE A 128 10.15 3.37 -2.62
C ILE A 128 8.89 2.57 -2.97
N ASP A 129 9.02 1.24 -2.97
CA ASP A 129 7.95 0.32 -3.34
C ASP A 129 7.78 -0.75 -2.26
N LEU A 130 6.85 -0.48 -1.35
CA LEU A 130 6.47 -1.40 -0.30
C LEU A 130 5.44 -2.44 -0.77
N ALA A 131 4.62 -2.06 -1.74
CA ALA A 131 3.50 -2.86 -2.19
C ALA A 131 3.93 -4.05 -3.05
N ILE A 132 5.10 -4.00 -3.70
CA ILE A 132 5.71 -5.16 -4.38
C ILE A 132 5.85 -6.36 -3.44
N TYR A 133 6.23 -6.13 -2.18
CA TYR A 133 6.34 -7.18 -1.17
C TYR A 133 4.98 -7.82 -0.92
N GLY A 134 3.93 -7.01 -0.77
CA GLY A 134 2.57 -7.50 -0.60
C GLY A 134 2.06 -8.27 -1.82
N ASN A 135 2.30 -7.73 -3.02
CA ASN A 135 1.87 -8.33 -4.27
C ASN A 135 2.52 -9.70 -4.49
N ILE A 136 3.82 -9.84 -4.26
CA ILE A 136 4.49 -11.13 -4.44
C ILE A 136 4.16 -12.11 -3.30
N ASN A 137 4.22 -11.66 -2.04
CA ASN A 137 4.14 -12.59 -0.91
C ASN A 137 2.71 -13.00 -0.53
N TYR A 138 1.69 -12.20 -0.87
CA TYR A 138 0.32 -12.42 -0.40
C TYR A 138 -0.71 -12.61 -1.52
N ARG A 139 -0.35 -12.37 -2.78
CA ARG A 139 -1.26 -12.62 -3.91
C ARG A 139 -1.45 -14.12 -4.09
N VAL A 140 -2.70 -14.54 -4.06
CA VAL A 140 -3.07 -15.95 -4.28
C VAL A 140 -3.11 -16.19 -5.79
N SER A 141 -1.96 -16.46 -6.39
CA SER A 141 -1.84 -16.91 -7.78
C SER A 141 -0.98 -18.18 -7.86
N PRO A 142 -1.42 -19.24 -8.57
CA PRO A 142 -0.61 -20.45 -8.76
C PRO A 142 0.76 -20.17 -9.41
N LEU A 143 0.85 -19.12 -10.22
CA LEU A 143 2.08 -18.70 -10.92
C LEU A 143 3.08 -17.97 -10.01
N ILE A 144 2.58 -17.24 -9.00
CA ILE A 144 3.38 -16.37 -8.11
C ILE A 144 3.72 -17.07 -6.78
N GLN A 145 2.97 -18.11 -6.38
CA GLN A 145 3.13 -18.80 -5.09
C GLN A 145 4.53 -19.38 -4.81
N LYS A 146 5.38 -19.55 -5.83
CA LYS A 146 6.75 -20.04 -5.66
C LYS A 146 7.78 -18.93 -5.41
N GLN A 147 7.40 -17.67 -5.62
CA GLN A 147 8.28 -16.51 -5.42
C GLN A 147 7.98 -15.86 -4.08
N LYS A 148 9.04 -15.45 -3.38
CA LYS A 148 8.93 -14.64 -2.17
C LYS A 148 10.03 -13.59 -2.17
N LEU A 149 9.65 -12.38 -1.76
CA LEU A 149 10.59 -11.32 -1.48
C LEU A 149 10.87 -11.28 0.02
N ASP A 150 12.14 -11.24 0.40
CA ASP A 150 12.56 -11.07 1.80
C ASP A 150 12.34 -9.63 2.30
N THR A 151 12.40 -8.66 1.39
CA THR A 151 12.26 -7.23 1.67
C THR A 151 11.44 -6.54 0.57
N PRO A 152 10.76 -5.41 0.87
CA PRO A 152 10.24 -4.52 -0.16
C PRO A 152 11.40 -3.93 -0.98
N TYR A 153 11.07 -3.28 -2.09
CA TYR A 153 12.08 -2.63 -2.91
C TYR A 153 12.26 -1.16 -2.51
N ILE A 154 13.49 -0.79 -2.16
CA ILE A 154 13.90 0.59 -1.94
C ILE A 154 15.32 0.72 -2.49
N GLY A 155 15.52 1.54 -3.51
CA GLY A 155 16.78 1.61 -4.25
C GLY A 155 16.63 2.38 -5.56
N THR A 156 17.58 2.22 -6.48
CA THR A 156 17.55 2.88 -7.81
C THR A 156 16.99 1.93 -8.88
N TYR A 157 16.86 2.37 -10.13
CA TYR A 157 16.48 1.46 -11.22
C TYR A 157 17.57 0.45 -11.55
N GLU A 158 18.83 0.85 -11.43
CA GLU A 158 19.98 0.02 -11.74
C GLU A 158 20.06 -1.16 -10.77
N ASN A 159 19.88 -0.88 -9.47
CA ASN A 159 19.96 -1.90 -8.40
C ASN A 159 18.75 -2.85 -8.39
N SER A 160 17.65 -2.51 -9.06
CA SER A 160 16.45 -3.37 -9.04
C SER A 160 16.67 -4.62 -9.88
N ASN A 161 17.45 -4.50 -10.95
CA ASN A 161 17.82 -5.60 -11.84
C ASN A 161 18.63 -6.68 -11.10
N GLU A 162 19.47 -6.30 -10.13
CA GLU A 162 20.22 -7.25 -9.29
C GLU A 162 19.30 -8.13 -8.42
N ARG A 163 18.05 -7.70 -8.23
CA ARG A 163 17.00 -8.42 -7.51
C ARG A 163 15.95 -9.03 -8.43
N ASN A 164 16.21 -9.06 -9.74
CA ASN A 164 15.27 -9.48 -10.77
C ASN A 164 13.92 -8.73 -10.73
N ILE A 165 13.94 -7.47 -10.29
CA ILE A 165 12.78 -6.59 -10.33
C ILE A 165 13.03 -5.56 -11.43
N HIS A 166 12.18 -5.57 -12.45
CA HIS A 166 12.24 -4.60 -13.55
C HIS A 166 11.06 -3.64 -13.45
N TYR A 167 11.37 -2.35 -13.37
CA TYR A 167 10.38 -1.27 -13.33
C TYR A 167 10.28 -0.61 -14.70
N GLY A 168 9.25 -0.94 -15.48
CA GLY A 168 8.94 -0.26 -16.73
C GLY A 168 8.21 1.05 -16.47
N ARG A 169 8.94 2.10 -16.06
CA ARG A 169 8.35 3.42 -15.75
C ARG A 169 7.57 3.95 -16.97
N PHE A 170 6.25 4.06 -16.82
CA PHE A 170 5.31 4.45 -17.88
C PHE A 170 5.44 3.62 -19.17
N GLN A 171 5.87 2.37 -19.04
CA GLN A 171 5.85 1.38 -20.12
C GLN A 171 4.58 0.54 -20.00
N PHE A 172 3.96 0.27 -21.14
CA PHE A 172 2.63 -0.33 -21.24
C PHE A 172 2.55 -1.20 -22.49
N ASP A 173 1.80 -2.28 -22.42
CA ASP A 173 1.42 -3.11 -23.56
C ASP A 173 -0.06 -2.90 -23.93
N GLU A 174 -0.61 -3.76 -24.79
CA GLU A 174 -2.00 -3.70 -25.27
C GLU A 174 -3.04 -3.89 -24.14
N ASP A 175 -2.68 -4.56 -23.05
CA ASP A 175 -3.57 -4.85 -21.91
C ASP A 175 -3.68 -3.67 -20.93
N TRP A 176 -2.93 -2.57 -21.13
CA TRP A 176 -2.95 -1.42 -20.21
C TRP A 176 -4.35 -0.90 -19.93
N SER A 177 -5.21 -0.86 -20.97
CA SER A 177 -6.59 -0.37 -20.85
C SER A 177 -7.43 -1.18 -19.86
N LEU A 178 -7.04 -2.42 -19.56
CA LEU A 178 -7.71 -3.30 -18.62
C LEU A 178 -7.21 -3.10 -17.17
N ALA A 179 -6.07 -2.44 -16.97
CA ALA A 179 -5.46 -2.27 -15.66
C ALA A 179 -6.29 -1.33 -14.77
N LEU A 180 -6.41 -1.67 -13.49
CA LEU A 180 -7.12 -0.81 -12.51
C LEU A 180 -6.48 0.58 -12.36
N ILE A 181 -5.15 0.67 -12.56
CA ILE A 181 -4.41 1.94 -12.49
C ILE A 181 -4.80 2.82 -13.69
N ALA A 182 -4.96 2.24 -14.89
CA ALA A 182 -5.37 2.97 -16.10
C ALA A 182 -6.72 3.67 -15.91
N GLN A 183 -7.65 3.04 -15.19
CA GLN A 183 -8.96 3.63 -14.88
C GLN A 183 -8.90 4.83 -13.92
N LYS A 184 -7.74 5.12 -13.33
CA LYS A 184 -7.50 6.26 -12.42
C LYS A 184 -6.62 7.34 -13.05
N GLU A 185 -6.08 7.08 -14.23
CA GLU A 185 -5.28 8.04 -14.97
C GLU A 185 -6.11 9.28 -15.32
N GLY A 186 -5.52 10.46 -15.16
CA GLY A 186 -6.16 11.77 -15.36
C GLY A 186 -6.93 12.31 -14.15
N LEU A 187 -7.20 11.49 -13.12
CA LEU A 187 -7.81 11.98 -11.89
C LEU A 187 -6.86 12.90 -11.12
N SER A 188 -7.41 13.94 -10.50
CA SER A 188 -6.66 14.68 -9.49
C SER A 188 -6.40 13.81 -8.27
N PHE A 189 -5.33 14.09 -7.54
CA PHE A 189 -5.07 13.41 -6.27
C PHE A 189 -6.24 13.61 -5.30
N ILE A 190 -6.82 14.81 -5.26
CA ILE A 190 -7.97 15.10 -4.39
C ILE A 190 -9.17 14.21 -4.76
N ASP A 191 -9.51 14.08 -6.04
CA ASP A 191 -10.64 13.24 -6.47
C ASP A 191 -10.39 11.77 -6.18
N TYR A 192 -9.19 11.27 -6.46
CA TYR A 192 -8.81 9.90 -6.11
C TYR A 192 -8.93 9.64 -4.60
N MET A 193 -8.40 10.55 -3.78
CA MET A 193 -8.42 10.42 -2.31
C MET A 193 -9.83 10.53 -1.73
N ASN A 194 -10.70 11.36 -2.31
CA ASN A 194 -12.10 11.50 -1.93
C ASN A 194 -12.99 10.36 -2.46
N GLY A 195 -12.51 9.59 -3.45
CA GLY A 195 -13.27 8.53 -4.10
C GLY A 195 -13.56 7.32 -3.21
N LEU A 196 -12.86 7.15 -2.08
CA LEU A 196 -13.15 6.09 -1.11
C LEU A 196 -14.13 6.53 -0.01
N PRO A 197 -15.10 5.68 0.38
CA PRO A 197 -16.04 5.98 1.45
C PRO A 197 -15.38 6.39 2.76
N ASN A 198 -16.07 7.23 3.53
CA ASN A 198 -15.65 7.66 4.87
C ASN A 198 -14.24 8.29 4.94
N ASN A 199 -13.77 8.90 3.85
CA ASN A 199 -12.43 9.51 3.74
C ASN A 199 -11.30 8.51 4.07
N ALA A 200 -11.45 7.25 3.68
CA ALA A 200 -10.53 6.17 4.06
C ALA A 200 -9.07 6.46 3.66
N MET A 201 -8.83 7.02 2.46
CA MET A 201 -7.48 7.37 2.02
C MET A 201 -6.86 8.49 2.87
N TRP A 202 -7.61 9.54 3.21
CA TRP A 202 -7.12 10.60 4.08
C TRP A 202 -6.80 10.08 5.48
N LYS A 203 -7.61 9.16 6.00
CA LYS A 203 -7.34 8.47 7.27
C LYS A 203 -6.08 7.61 7.19
N LEU A 204 -5.85 6.92 6.07
CA LEU A 204 -4.61 6.18 5.84
C LEU A 204 -3.40 7.12 5.94
N VAL A 205 -3.40 8.24 5.22
CA VAL A 205 -2.32 9.24 5.30
C VAL A 205 -2.11 9.73 6.74
N CYS A 206 -3.19 10.02 7.48
CA CYS A 206 -3.09 10.43 8.89
C CYS A 206 -2.49 9.32 9.77
N ILE A 207 -2.86 8.05 9.57
CA ILE A 207 -2.24 6.90 10.25
C ILE A 207 -0.75 6.83 9.92
N LEU A 208 -0.38 7.00 8.64
CA LEU A 208 1.03 7.00 8.22
C LEU A 208 1.80 8.17 8.80
N LEU A 209 1.18 9.34 9.01
CA LEU A 209 1.81 10.50 9.65
C LEU A 209 1.78 10.45 11.18
N ASP A 210 1.11 9.46 11.78
CA ASP A 210 0.82 9.38 13.22
C ASP A 210 0.10 10.64 13.74
N LYS A 211 -0.97 11.00 13.03
CA LYS A 211 -1.80 12.18 13.29
C LYS A 211 -3.27 11.81 13.39
N THR A 212 -4.00 12.55 14.23
CA THR A 212 -5.47 12.47 14.28
C THR A 212 -6.05 13.12 13.03
N PRO A 213 -7.01 12.48 12.32
CA PRO A 213 -7.62 13.04 11.11
C PRO A 213 -8.65 14.14 11.46
N THR A 214 -8.16 15.32 11.81
CA THR A 214 -9.01 16.52 11.99
C THR A 214 -9.33 17.16 10.64
N TYR A 215 -10.40 17.96 10.59
CA TYR A 215 -10.78 18.70 9.39
C TYR A 215 -9.64 19.62 8.91
N ASP A 216 -9.06 20.41 9.81
CA ASP A 216 -7.99 21.34 9.49
C ASP A 216 -6.74 20.63 8.96
N PHE A 217 -6.36 19.51 9.58
CA PHE A 217 -5.18 18.78 9.14
C PHE A 217 -5.39 18.12 7.77
N VAL A 218 -6.57 17.53 7.52
CA VAL A 218 -6.88 16.98 6.20
C VAL A 218 -6.93 18.08 5.14
N ASN A 219 -7.45 19.27 5.46
CA ASN A 219 -7.44 20.39 4.53
C ASN A 219 -6.03 20.89 4.24
N HIS A 220 -5.16 20.97 5.25
CA HIS A 220 -3.73 21.23 5.04
C HIS A 220 -3.12 20.22 4.06
N LEU A 221 -3.33 18.92 4.26
CA LEU A 221 -2.81 17.89 3.36
C LEU A 221 -3.33 18.03 1.92
N LYS A 222 -4.58 18.48 1.71
CA LYS A 222 -5.11 18.77 0.37
C LYS A 222 -4.36 19.90 -0.33
N THR A 223 -3.93 20.92 0.41
CA THR A 223 -3.17 22.04 -0.18
C THR A 223 -1.85 21.57 -0.79
N LEU A 224 -1.23 20.52 -0.22
CA LEU A 224 0.03 19.96 -0.69
C LEU A 224 -0.06 19.25 -2.06
N VAL A 225 -1.27 18.85 -2.47
CA VAL A 225 -1.51 18.05 -3.69
C VAL A 225 -2.59 18.64 -4.59
N THR A 226 -2.95 19.90 -4.40
CA THR A 226 -4.03 20.56 -5.18
C THR A 226 -3.76 20.56 -6.69
N ASN A 227 -2.49 20.61 -7.08
CA ASN A 227 -2.08 20.62 -8.49
C ASN A 227 -1.56 19.27 -8.99
N ASP A 228 -1.60 18.22 -8.15
CA ASP A 228 -1.08 16.90 -8.51
C ASP A 228 -2.19 16.01 -9.09
N LYS A 229 -1.85 15.26 -10.14
CA LYS A 229 -2.71 14.32 -10.85
C LYS A 229 -2.03 12.97 -11.01
N ILE A 230 -2.83 11.92 -11.12
CA ILE A 230 -2.35 10.59 -11.51
C ILE A 230 -2.12 10.64 -13.03
N GLU A 231 -0.91 10.98 -13.44
CA GLU A 231 -0.58 11.18 -14.86
C GLU A 231 0.86 10.79 -15.17
N ARG A 232 1.09 10.50 -16.46
CA ARG A 232 2.43 10.26 -17.02
C ARG A 232 3.15 11.60 -17.06
N LYS A 233 4.04 11.84 -16.10
CA LYS A 233 4.97 12.96 -16.21
C LYS A 233 6.11 12.52 -17.12
N LEU A 234 6.01 12.87 -18.40
CA LEU A 234 7.09 12.70 -19.36
C LEU A 234 8.34 13.39 -18.80
N ILE A 235 9.45 12.65 -18.78
CA ILE A 235 10.76 13.21 -18.48
C ILE A 235 11.16 13.96 -19.75
N VAL A 236 11.11 15.29 -19.70
CA VAL A 236 11.74 16.16 -20.70
C VAL A 236 13.23 16.17 -20.43
#